data_AF-A0A849DC81-F1
#
_entry.id   AF-A0A849DC81-F1
#
_cell.length_a   1.000
_cell.length_b   1.000
_cell.length_c   1.000
_cell.angle_alpha   90.00
_cell.angle_beta   90.00
_cell.angle_gamma   90.00
#
_symmetry.space_group_name_H-M   'P 1'
#
loop_
_entity.id
_entity.type
_entity.pdbx_description
1 polymer ?
#
loop_
_entity_poly.entity_id
_entity_poly.type
_entity_poly.pdbx_seq_one_letter_code
_entity_poly.pdbx_strand_id
1 'polypeptide(L)'
;MKKIVLLLAALMMVSSNGFSEEMKHEMKAHSGKKMPTRFQAVSADKAVILQEGENKMYCPKCGMTLPMFYKTNHAAHVDGKSEQFCSIHCLAEAMAEGGKVTGIKVVDNTTLEFIDVIRSWYVVGSSKPGTMTMTSKYAFGKKDGAEKFAKEFGGKVMTFYAAMDAVKSTLAQESAMVQKKQSVMAQKGEMMYNNMCTPFDANFTNTAEAKTYLTTQKPCGDIKGAQLQAIGLYLNSRNK
;
A
#
# COMPACT_ATOMS: atom_id res chain seq x y z
N MET A 1 -59.33 -16.25 -49.43
CA MET A 1 -59.20 -17.71 -49.63
C MET A 1 -58.25 -18.27 -48.58
N LYS A 2 -58.72 -19.25 -47.77
CA LYS A 2 -57.98 -20.38 -47.15
C LYS A 2 -56.62 -20.09 -46.46
N LYS A 3 -56.30 -20.41 -45.20
CA LYS A 3 -56.79 -21.32 -44.14
C LYS A 3 -56.03 -20.94 -42.84
N ILE A 4 -56.71 -20.73 -41.70
CA ILE A 4 -56.67 -21.53 -40.46
C ILE A 4 -55.41 -22.40 -40.24
N VAL A 5 -54.64 -22.11 -39.17
CA VAL A 5 -54.00 -23.08 -38.21
C VAL A 5 -53.71 -22.27 -36.91
N LEU A 6 -54.59 -22.32 -35.89
CA LEU A 6 -54.57 -23.18 -34.69
C LEU A 6 -53.53 -22.80 -33.61
N LEU A 7 -54.08 -22.26 -32.51
CA LEU A 7 -53.49 -22.15 -31.18
C LEU A 7 -53.00 -23.51 -30.65
N LEU A 8 -51.87 -23.49 -29.94
CA LEU A 8 -51.59 -24.42 -28.85
C LEU A 8 -50.67 -23.73 -27.83
N ALA A 9 -51.28 -23.27 -26.73
CA ALA A 9 -50.58 -22.87 -25.53
C ALA A 9 -50.10 -24.13 -24.80
N ALA A 10 -48.79 -24.24 -24.57
CA ALA A 10 -48.23 -25.25 -23.69
C ALA A 10 -47.74 -24.55 -22.40
N LEU A 11 -48.59 -24.58 -21.37
CA LEU A 11 -48.16 -24.46 -19.98
C LEU A 11 -47.32 -25.70 -19.65
N MET A 12 -46.03 -25.54 -19.37
CA MET A 12 -45.27 -26.54 -18.62
C MET A 12 -45.03 -26.01 -17.22
N MET A 13 -45.70 -26.65 -16.26
CA MET A 13 -45.38 -26.58 -14.84
C MET A 13 -43.98 -27.18 -14.65
N VAL A 14 -43.01 -26.37 -14.25
CA VAL A 14 -41.74 -26.88 -13.74
C VAL A 14 -41.85 -26.95 -12.22
N SER A 15 -41.90 -28.18 -11.74
CA SER A 15 -41.91 -28.59 -10.34
C SER A 15 -40.74 -27.97 -9.56
N SER A 16 -41.07 -27.30 -8.47
CA SER A 16 -40.16 -26.94 -7.38
C SER A 16 -39.60 -28.21 -6.73
N ASN A 17 -38.28 -28.43 -6.81
CA ASN A 17 -37.44 -29.11 -5.79
C ASN A 17 -36.00 -29.35 -6.30
N GLY A 18 -35.33 -28.31 -6.84
CA GLY A 18 -33.94 -28.44 -7.29
C GLY A 18 -32.99 -27.33 -6.83
N PHE A 19 -33.44 -26.40 -5.99
CA PHE A 19 -32.75 -25.13 -5.73
C PHE A 19 -32.00 -25.03 -4.38
N SER A 20 -31.75 -26.13 -3.67
CA SER A 20 -31.26 -26.06 -2.28
C SER A 20 -30.06 -26.95 -1.90
N GLU A 21 -29.49 -27.74 -2.82
CA GLU A 21 -28.32 -28.59 -2.51
C GLU A 21 -26.99 -28.14 -3.12
N GLU A 22 -26.98 -27.46 -4.29
CA GLU A 22 -25.73 -26.94 -4.87
C GLU A 22 -25.14 -25.76 -4.06
N MET A 23 -25.97 -25.03 -3.30
CA MET A 23 -25.54 -23.88 -2.51
C MET A 23 -24.91 -24.24 -1.14
N LYS A 24 -24.90 -25.53 -0.76
CA LYS A 24 -24.35 -25.99 0.54
C LYS A 24 -22.92 -26.54 0.46
N HIS A 25 -22.37 -26.71 -0.74
CA HIS A 25 -21.01 -27.25 -0.92
C HIS A 25 -19.91 -26.19 -1.08
N GLU A 26 -20.25 -24.90 -1.20
CA GLU A 26 -19.27 -23.80 -1.23
C GLU A 26 -19.03 -23.13 0.14
N MET A 27 -19.36 -23.80 1.24
CA MET A 27 -19.08 -23.33 2.61
C MET A 27 -18.07 -24.19 3.38
N LYS A 28 -17.16 -24.87 2.68
CA LYS A 28 -15.99 -25.50 3.30
C LYS A 28 -14.70 -25.05 2.64
N ALA A 29 -13.76 -24.63 3.50
CA ALA A 29 -12.36 -24.33 3.23
C ALA A 29 -12.02 -22.92 2.66
N HIS A 30 -12.40 -21.86 3.38
CA HIS A 30 -11.56 -20.65 3.41
C HIS A 30 -10.41 -20.81 4.43
N SER A 31 -9.53 -21.77 4.16
CA SER A 31 -8.20 -21.83 4.77
C SER A 31 -7.15 -21.66 3.67
N GLY A 32 -6.47 -20.51 3.66
CA GLY A 32 -5.14 -20.43 3.07
C GLY A 32 -5.00 -20.13 1.57
N LYS A 33 -5.87 -19.32 0.94
CA LYS A 33 -5.48 -18.68 -0.33
C LYS A 33 -4.35 -17.69 -0.04
N LYS A 34 -3.08 -18.09 -0.29
CA LYS A 34 -1.95 -17.15 -0.37
C LYS A 34 -2.33 -16.06 -1.36
N MET A 35 -2.57 -14.84 -0.86
CA MET A 35 -2.71 -13.67 -1.72
C MET A 35 -1.52 -13.63 -2.68
N PRO A 36 -1.70 -13.28 -3.97
CA PRO A 36 -0.58 -13.08 -4.87
C PRO A 36 0.41 -12.12 -4.20
N THR A 37 1.64 -12.61 -4.00
CA THR A 37 2.63 -11.91 -3.19
C THR A 37 3.02 -10.63 -3.91
N ARG A 38 2.53 -9.48 -3.43
CA ARG A 38 3.00 -8.17 -3.87
C ARG A 38 4.52 -8.18 -3.83
N PHE A 39 5.19 -7.86 -4.94
CA PHE A 39 6.64 -7.94 -5.02
C PHE A 39 7.33 -7.16 -3.89
N GLN A 40 6.77 -6.00 -3.53
CA GLN A 40 7.30 -5.08 -2.52
C GLN A 40 7.13 -5.60 -1.08
N ALA A 41 6.21 -6.53 -0.85
CA ALA A 41 5.80 -6.95 0.48
C ALA A 41 6.71 -8.06 1.04
N VAL A 42 6.84 -8.06 2.36
CA VAL A 42 7.36 -9.17 3.15
C VAL A 42 6.37 -9.48 4.27
N SER A 43 6.47 -10.67 4.87
CA SER A 43 5.70 -10.99 6.07
C SER A 43 6.20 -10.15 7.25
N ALA A 44 5.31 -9.87 8.22
CA ALA A 44 5.62 -8.93 9.31
C ALA A 44 6.82 -9.37 10.16
N ASP A 45 7.01 -10.69 10.35
CA ASP A 45 8.15 -11.31 11.05
C ASP A 45 9.49 -11.10 10.34
N LYS A 46 9.48 -10.83 9.03
CA LYS A 46 10.69 -10.55 8.24
C LYS A 46 10.99 -9.06 8.09
N ALA A 47 10.05 -8.20 8.48
CA ALA A 47 10.23 -6.76 8.38
C ALA A 47 10.98 -6.23 9.60
N VAL A 48 12.14 -5.61 9.39
CA VAL A 48 12.80 -4.81 10.41
C VAL A 48 12.14 -3.43 10.46
N ILE A 49 11.69 -3.02 11.64
CA ILE A 49 11.07 -1.71 11.86
C ILE A 49 12.00 -0.90 12.74
N LEU A 50 12.64 0.11 12.15
CA LEU A 50 13.57 1.02 12.84
C LEU A 50 12.87 2.22 13.46
N GLN A 51 11.63 2.50 13.04
CA GLN A 51 10.78 3.51 13.66
C GLN A 51 10.28 3.03 15.03
N GLU A 52 10.09 3.98 15.94
CA GLU A 52 9.60 3.72 17.30
C GLU A 52 8.18 4.31 17.51
N GLY A 53 7.60 4.00 18.67
CA GLY A 53 6.26 4.45 19.04
C GLY A 53 5.13 3.51 18.62
N GLU A 54 3.90 3.85 19.02
CA GLU A 54 2.72 3.01 18.79
C GLU A 54 2.37 2.87 17.30
N ASN A 55 2.64 3.93 16.52
CA ASN A 55 2.38 3.98 15.09
C ASN A 55 3.56 3.47 14.24
N LYS A 56 4.58 2.82 14.85
CA LYS A 56 5.82 2.38 14.17
C LYS A 56 5.63 1.50 12.94
N MET A 57 4.49 0.85 12.79
CA MET A 57 4.20 -0.03 11.64
C MET A 57 3.77 0.73 10.37
N TYR A 58 3.60 2.04 10.45
CA TYR A 58 3.06 2.87 9.38
C TYR A 58 4.06 3.96 8.98
N CYS A 59 4.16 4.21 7.67
CA CYS A 59 4.89 5.34 7.12
C CYS A 59 4.30 6.66 7.65
N PRO A 60 5.08 7.56 8.29
CA PRO A 60 4.56 8.79 8.88
C PRO A 60 4.02 9.76 7.83
N LYS A 61 4.49 9.68 6.58
CA LYS A 61 4.06 10.55 5.47
C LYS A 61 2.71 10.18 4.87
N CYS A 62 2.48 8.91 4.58
CA CYS A 62 1.32 8.47 3.81
C CYS A 62 0.46 7.42 4.50
N GLY A 63 0.86 7.00 5.71
CA GLY A 63 0.19 5.97 6.50
C GLY A 63 0.32 4.55 5.96
N MET A 64 0.99 4.31 4.82
CA MET A 64 1.17 2.96 4.27
C MET A 64 1.83 2.00 5.27
N THR A 65 1.34 0.77 5.34
CA THR A 65 1.88 -0.28 6.24
C THR A 65 3.26 -0.73 5.77
N LEU A 66 4.30 -0.52 6.59
CA LEU A 66 5.69 -0.67 6.18
C LEU A 66 6.07 -2.08 5.68
N PRO A 67 5.61 -3.20 6.30
CA PRO A 67 5.85 -4.54 5.74
C PRO A 67 5.28 -4.78 4.34
N MET A 68 4.19 -4.09 3.97
CA MET A 68 3.56 -4.25 2.64
C MET A 68 4.37 -3.59 1.52
N PHE A 69 5.29 -2.70 1.86
CA PHE A 69 6.14 -1.97 0.92
C PHE A 69 7.63 -2.09 1.28
N TYR A 70 7.97 -3.14 2.03
CA TYR A 70 9.25 -3.26 2.70
C TYR A 70 10.46 -3.14 1.78
N LYS A 71 10.40 -3.73 0.57
CA LYS A 71 11.49 -3.69 -0.40
C LYS A 71 11.77 -2.30 -1.01
N THR A 72 10.91 -1.32 -0.74
CA THR A 72 11.13 0.08 -1.10
C THR A 72 11.35 0.97 0.12
N ASN A 73 11.41 0.39 1.34
CA ASN A 73 11.53 1.17 2.56
C ASN A 73 12.85 1.93 2.63
N HIS A 74 12.75 3.12 3.22
CA HIS A 74 13.88 3.93 3.64
C HIS A 74 13.73 4.23 5.13
N ALA A 75 14.83 4.39 5.84
CA ALA A 75 14.82 4.89 7.21
C ALA A 75 15.79 6.06 7.31
N ALA A 76 15.50 7.04 8.16
CA ALA A 76 16.37 8.17 8.40
C ALA A 76 16.09 8.76 9.78
N HIS A 77 17.01 9.60 10.27
CA HIS A 77 16.72 10.51 11.36
C HIS A 77 16.16 11.81 10.77
N VAL A 78 14.92 12.16 11.10
CA VAL A 78 14.27 13.43 10.75
C VAL A 78 14.12 14.23 12.04
N ASP A 79 14.81 15.35 12.11
CA ASP A 79 14.81 16.23 13.30
C ASP A 79 15.16 15.47 14.60
N GLY A 80 16.09 14.52 14.49
CA GLY A 80 16.56 13.69 15.60
C GLY A 80 15.70 12.45 15.89
N LYS A 81 14.55 12.28 15.24
CA LYS A 81 13.68 11.11 15.40
C LYS A 81 13.92 10.07 14.31
N SER A 82 14.00 8.79 14.69
CA SER A 82 14.04 7.69 13.74
C SER A 82 12.69 7.50 13.05
N GLU A 83 12.65 7.71 11.73
CA GLU A 83 11.46 7.55 10.89
C GLU A 83 11.72 6.53 9.77
N GLN A 84 10.67 5.80 9.40
CA GLN A 84 10.71 4.83 8.32
C GLN A 84 9.64 5.13 7.28
N PHE A 85 10.08 5.31 6.04
CA PHE A 85 9.26 5.66 4.89
C PHE A 85 9.01 4.43 4.03
N CYS A 86 7.80 4.32 3.46
CA CYS A 86 7.49 3.22 2.55
C CYS A 86 8.22 3.29 1.20
N SER A 87 8.77 4.46 0.84
CA SER A 87 9.44 4.71 -0.42
C SER A 87 10.41 5.89 -0.35
N ILE A 88 11.32 5.96 -1.33
CA ILE A 88 12.18 7.13 -1.55
C ILE A 88 11.38 8.39 -1.88
N HIS A 89 10.16 8.26 -2.43
CA HIS A 89 9.26 9.38 -2.67
C HIS A 89 8.84 10.03 -1.35
N CYS A 90 8.35 9.25 -0.37
CA CYS A 90 7.98 9.78 0.94
C CYS A 90 9.19 10.33 1.72
N LEU A 91 10.38 9.75 1.55
CA LEU A 91 11.61 10.34 2.08
C LEU A 91 11.87 11.72 1.45
N ALA A 92 11.73 11.85 0.14
CA ALA A 92 11.93 13.12 -0.56
C ALA A 92 10.87 14.17 -0.18
N GLU A 93 9.62 13.77 0.10
CA GLU A 93 8.60 14.68 0.66
C GLU A 93 9.05 15.22 2.02
N ALA A 94 9.53 14.36 2.93
CA ALA A 94 10.04 14.81 4.23
C ALA A 94 11.22 15.78 4.10
N MET A 95 12.12 15.55 3.13
CA MET A 95 13.22 16.48 2.83
C MET A 95 12.71 17.82 2.28
N ALA A 96 11.69 17.80 1.40
CA ALA A 96 11.13 19.00 0.78
C ALA A 96 10.36 19.88 1.76
N GLU A 97 9.80 19.28 2.82
CA GLU A 97 9.11 19.99 3.91
C GLU A 97 10.07 20.65 4.92
N GLY A 98 11.38 20.53 4.72
CA GLY A 98 12.40 21.22 5.52
C GLY A 98 12.92 20.44 6.73
N GLY A 99 12.53 19.18 6.90
CA GLY A 99 13.05 18.33 7.98
C GLY A 99 14.57 18.10 7.84
N LYS A 100 15.30 18.13 8.96
CA LYS A 100 16.74 17.81 8.97
C LYS A 100 16.93 16.30 8.86
N VAL A 101 17.09 15.82 7.63
CA VAL A 101 17.25 14.40 7.31
C VAL A 101 18.71 13.98 7.35
N THR A 102 19.05 12.99 8.18
CA THR A 102 20.40 12.41 8.29
C THR A 102 20.36 10.89 8.43
N GLY A 103 21.51 10.21 8.23
CA GLY A 103 21.62 8.77 8.47
C GLY A 103 20.70 7.91 7.59
N ILE A 104 20.53 8.30 6.32
CA ILE A 104 19.57 7.65 5.42
C ILE A 104 20.02 6.21 5.12
N LYS A 105 19.12 5.25 5.33
CA LYS A 105 19.26 3.84 5.01
C LYS A 105 18.16 3.39 4.07
N VAL A 106 18.41 2.32 3.32
CA VAL A 106 17.44 1.67 2.42
C VAL A 106 17.49 0.16 2.59
N VAL A 107 16.37 -0.53 2.35
CA VAL A 107 16.33 -1.99 2.32
C VAL A 107 17.02 -2.52 1.06
N ASP A 108 18.04 -3.37 1.23
CA ASP A 108 18.65 -4.15 0.15
C ASP A 108 17.67 -5.22 -0.33
N ASN A 109 17.36 -5.21 -1.63
CA ASN A 109 16.46 -6.18 -2.24
C ASN A 109 17.04 -7.60 -2.34
N THR A 110 18.33 -7.78 -2.04
CA THR A 110 19.00 -9.09 -1.96
C THR A 110 18.85 -9.70 -0.56
N THR A 111 19.28 -8.98 0.48
CA THR A 111 19.35 -9.50 1.86
C THR A 111 18.14 -9.17 2.73
N LEU A 112 17.34 -8.17 2.33
CA LEU A 112 16.25 -7.57 3.14
C LEU A 112 16.73 -6.80 4.38
N GLU A 113 18.03 -6.52 4.48
CA GLU A 113 18.62 -5.71 5.54
C GLU A 113 18.68 -4.23 5.16
N PHE A 114 18.72 -3.34 6.16
CA PHE A 114 18.97 -1.93 5.93
C PHE A 114 20.46 -1.65 5.70
N ILE A 115 20.77 -0.97 4.61
CA ILE A 115 22.12 -0.55 4.22
C ILE A 115 22.21 0.96 4.07
N ASP A 116 23.40 1.51 4.18
CA ASP A 116 23.66 2.94 3.89
C ASP A 116 23.40 3.25 2.41
N VAL A 117 22.61 4.29 2.15
CA VAL A 117 22.23 4.66 0.78
C VAL A 117 23.41 5.11 -0.08
N ILE A 118 24.46 5.70 0.50
CA ILE A 118 25.62 6.24 -0.23
C ILE A 118 26.35 5.11 -0.97
N ARG A 119 26.31 3.89 -0.44
CA ARG A 119 26.97 2.71 -1.01
C ARG A 119 26.02 1.82 -1.81
N SER A 120 24.77 2.24 -1.99
CA SER A 120 23.73 1.44 -2.65
C SER A 120 23.58 1.77 -4.15
N TRP A 121 23.05 0.79 -4.88
CA TRP A 121 22.73 0.88 -6.30
C TRP A 121 21.23 0.75 -6.49
N TYR A 122 20.62 1.65 -7.24
CA TYR A 122 19.19 1.63 -7.54
C TYR A 122 18.94 1.12 -8.95
N VAL A 123 17.91 0.29 -9.11
CA VAL A 123 17.27 0.05 -10.40
C VAL A 123 16.02 0.91 -10.48
N VAL A 124 16.02 1.85 -11.42
CA VAL A 124 14.93 2.80 -11.65
C VAL A 124 14.20 2.47 -12.94
N GLY A 125 12.88 2.36 -12.88
CA GLY A 125 12.03 2.09 -14.05
C GLY A 125 11.98 0.63 -14.49
N SER A 126 12.09 -0.31 -13.53
CA SER A 126 11.82 -1.73 -13.79
C SER A 126 10.32 -1.99 -14.00
N SER A 127 10.00 -3.16 -14.55
CA SER A 127 8.63 -3.70 -14.67
C SER A 127 7.96 -4.04 -13.34
N LYS A 128 8.70 -4.07 -12.21
CA LYS A 128 8.09 -4.23 -10.89
C LYS A 128 7.36 -2.96 -10.47
N PRO A 129 6.25 -3.05 -9.70
CA PRO A 129 5.47 -1.87 -9.30
C PRO A 129 6.28 -0.85 -8.50
N GLY A 130 6.00 0.44 -8.67
CA GLY A 130 6.52 1.49 -7.80
C GLY A 130 5.73 1.63 -6.49
N THR A 131 6.29 2.34 -5.52
CA THR A 131 5.63 2.68 -4.25
C THR A 131 5.51 4.20 -4.12
N MET A 132 4.29 4.73 -4.17
CA MET A 132 4.00 6.18 -4.18
C MET A 132 4.61 6.93 -5.39
N THR A 133 4.94 6.22 -6.47
CA THR A 133 5.58 6.77 -7.68
C THR A 133 5.12 5.99 -8.90
N MET A 134 5.21 6.60 -10.08
CA MET A 134 4.92 5.91 -11.35
C MET A 134 6.13 5.13 -11.86
N THR A 135 7.33 5.53 -11.48
CA THR A 135 8.58 4.87 -11.86
C THR A 135 9.14 4.11 -10.68
N SER A 136 9.26 2.79 -10.79
CA SER A 136 9.78 1.94 -9.73
C SER A 136 11.22 2.24 -9.37
N LYS A 137 11.59 2.05 -8.10
CA LYS A 137 12.91 2.37 -7.54
C LYS A 137 13.25 1.33 -6.48
N TYR A 138 14.18 0.42 -6.78
CA TYR A 138 14.60 -0.67 -5.89
C TYR A 138 16.10 -0.62 -5.65
N ALA A 139 16.52 -0.72 -4.38
CA ALA A 139 17.91 -0.57 -3.99
C ALA A 139 18.60 -1.91 -3.72
N PHE A 140 19.91 -1.94 -3.97
CA PHE A 140 20.78 -3.10 -3.83
C PHE A 140 22.10 -2.69 -3.17
N GLY A 141 22.62 -3.53 -2.27
CA GLY A 141 23.93 -3.28 -1.64
C GLY A 141 25.13 -3.52 -2.56
N LYS A 142 24.93 -4.26 -3.65
CA LYS A 142 25.97 -4.59 -4.64
C LYS A 142 25.49 -4.27 -6.04
N LYS A 143 26.38 -3.72 -6.86
CA LYS A 143 26.10 -3.39 -8.26
C LYS A 143 25.62 -4.59 -9.07
N ASP A 144 26.30 -5.74 -8.90
CA ASP A 144 25.90 -7.02 -9.51
C ASP A 144 24.44 -7.42 -9.22
N GLY A 145 23.96 -7.16 -8.00
CA GLY A 145 22.56 -7.43 -7.63
C GLY A 145 21.59 -6.56 -8.41
N ALA A 146 21.90 -5.26 -8.52
CA ALA A 146 21.14 -4.32 -9.33
C ALA A 146 21.17 -4.67 -10.82
N GLU A 147 22.32 -5.04 -11.37
CA GLU A 147 22.47 -5.41 -12.78
C GLU A 147 21.70 -6.70 -13.11
N LYS A 148 21.73 -7.70 -12.23
CA LYS A 148 20.91 -8.91 -12.37
C LYS A 148 19.42 -8.59 -12.35
N PHE A 149 18.97 -7.77 -11.40
CA PHE A 149 17.58 -7.35 -11.33
C PHE A 149 17.15 -6.54 -12.56
N ALA A 150 17.99 -5.63 -13.05
CA ALA A 150 17.73 -4.85 -14.24
C ALA A 150 17.70 -5.71 -15.51
N LYS A 151 18.54 -6.75 -15.59
CA LYS A 151 18.49 -7.71 -16.70
C LYS A 151 17.17 -8.50 -16.72
N GLU A 152 16.65 -8.86 -15.56
CA GLU A 152 15.41 -9.65 -15.45
C GLU A 152 14.15 -8.79 -15.63
N PHE A 153 14.12 -7.59 -15.04
CA PHE A 153 12.91 -6.77 -14.95
C PHE A 153 12.99 -5.45 -15.73
N GLY A 154 14.11 -5.16 -16.38
CA GLY A 154 14.37 -3.87 -17.00
C GLY A 154 14.72 -2.78 -15.99
N GLY A 155 14.81 -1.56 -16.49
CA GLY A 155 15.19 -0.37 -15.70
C GLY A 155 16.68 -0.04 -15.80
N LYS A 156 17.04 1.12 -15.26
CA LYS A 156 18.39 1.67 -15.31
C LYS A 156 19.06 1.55 -13.95
N VAL A 157 20.27 0.99 -13.92
CA VAL A 157 21.12 0.94 -12.73
C VAL A 157 21.77 2.31 -12.53
N MET A 158 21.65 2.89 -11.34
CA MET A 158 22.24 4.18 -10.98
C MET A 158 22.57 4.27 -9.48
N THR A 159 23.30 5.30 -9.08
CA THR A 159 23.61 5.58 -7.67
C THR A 159 22.40 6.17 -6.95
N PHE A 160 22.45 6.19 -5.61
CA PHE A 160 21.44 6.88 -4.80
C PHE A 160 21.25 8.35 -5.21
N TYR A 161 22.34 9.09 -5.44
CA TYR A 161 22.25 10.51 -5.80
C TYR A 161 21.47 10.72 -7.10
N ALA A 162 21.80 9.97 -8.16
CA ALA A 162 21.08 10.05 -9.42
C ALA A 162 19.61 9.61 -9.30
N ALA A 163 19.33 8.59 -8.47
CA ALA A 163 17.95 8.17 -8.20
C ALA A 163 17.17 9.24 -7.43
N MET A 164 17.78 9.90 -6.44
CA MET A 164 17.18 10.97 -5.66
C MET A 164 16.93 12.22 -6.53
N ASP A 165 17.85 12.57 -7.44
CA ASP A 165 17.63 13.67 -8.39
C ASP A 165 16.45 13.39 -9.33
N ALA A 166 16.32 12.14 -9.79
CA ALA A 166 15.16 11.70 -10.57
C ALA A 166 13.85 11.72 -9.76
N VAL A 167 13.89 11.47 -8.45
CA VAL A 167 12.72 11.61 -7.57
C VAL A 167 12.34 13.09 -7.43
N LYS A 168 13.32 13.95 -7.15
CA LYS A 168 13.10 15.40 -6.94
C LYS A 168 12.50 16.06 -8.17
N SER A 169 12.93 15.69 -9.38
CA SER A 169 12.42 16.27 -10.62
C SER A 169 10.96 15.94 -10.90
N THR A 170 10.44 14.82 -10.36
CA THR A 170 9.04 14.40 -10.52
C THR A 170 8.20 14.59 -9.26
N LEU A 171 8.79 15.04 -8.15
CA LEU A 171 8.17 15.02 -6.82
C LEU A 171 6.83 15.75 -6.80
N ALA A 172 6.79 17.00 -7.28
CA ALA A 172 5.57 17.80 -7.27
C ALA A 172 4.41 17.15 -8.04
N GLN A 173 4.71 16.62 -9.24
CA GLN A 173 3.72 15.93 -10.06
C GLN A 173 3.22 14.65 -9.38
N GLU A 174 4.14 13.84 -8.84
CA GLU A 174 3.79 12.59 -8.17
C GLU A 174 3.01 12.83 -6.88
N SER A 175 3.40 13.80 -6.06
CA SER A 175 2.69 14.17 -4.84
C SER A 175 1.27 14.66 -5.15
N ALA A 176 1.07 15.46 -6.21
CA ALA A 176 -0.29 15.85 -6.64
C ALA A 176 -1.14 14.63 -7.05
N MET A 177 -0.57 13.67 -7.77
CA MET A 177 -1.27 12.44 -8.13
C MET A 177 -1.58 11.56 -6.90
N VAL A 178 -0.64 11.46 -5.96
CA VAL A 178 -0.81 10.73 -4.70
C VAL A 178 -1.94 11.36 -3.87
N GLN A 179 -1.93 12.68 -3.70
CA GLN A 179 -2.96 13.42 -2.97
C GLN A 179 -4.34 13.20 -3.60
N LYS A 180 -4.45 13.27 -4.94
CA LYS A 180 -5.71 12.97 -5.65
C LYS A 180 -6.19 11.54 -5.36
N LYS A 181 -5.29 10.54 -5.43
CA LYS A 181 -5.64 9.14 -5.13
C LYS A 181 -6.05 8.95 -3.67
N GLN A 182 -5.35 9.59 -2.74
CA GLN A 182 -5.66 9.53 -1.31
C GLN A 182 -7.00 10.21 -0.98
N SER A 183 -7.33 11.33 -1.63
CA SER A 183 -8.62 12.01 -1.47
C SER A 183 -9.79 11.11 -1.93
N VAL A 184 -9.68 10.49 -3.10
CA VAL A 184 -10.69 9.51 -3.57
C VAL A 184 -10.80 8.31 -2.61
N MET A 185 -9.67 7.86 -2.06
CA MET A 185 -9.65 6.78 -1.08
C MET A 185 -10.27 7.21 0.26
N ALA A 186 -10.10 8.47 0.67
CA ALA A 186 -10.71 9.05 1.86
C ALA A 186 -12.24 9.15 1.72
N GLN A 187 -12.77 9.54 0.56
CA GLN A 187 -14.23 9.51 0.29
C GLN A 187 -14.80 8.09 0.45
N LYS A 188 -14.06 7.08 -0.03
CA LYS A 188 -14.43 5.67 0.23
C LYS A 188 -14.31 5.31 1.70
N GLY A 189 -13.33 5.85 2.39
CA GLY A 189 -13.13 5.71 3.83
C GLY A 189 -14.28 6.26 4.64
N GLU A 190 -14.84 7.40 4.26
CA GLU A 190 -16.02 7.99 4.89
C GLU A 190 -17.24 7.08 4.78
N MET A 191 -17.51 6.58 3.57
CA MET A 191 -18.60 5.62 3.36
C MET A 191 -18.42 4.35 4.20
N MET A 192 -17.19 3.82 4.25
CA MET A 192 -16.89 2.66 5.11
C MET A 192 -17.09 2.99 6.58
N TYR A 193 -16.59 4.14 7.04
CA TYR A 193 -16.70 4.58 8.43
C TYR A 193 -18.16 4.64 8.87
N ASN A 194 -19.02 5.32 8.11
CA ASN A 194 -20.44 5.49 8.42
C ASN A 194 -21.19 4.14 8.47
N ASN A 195 -20.74 3.15 7.70
CA ASN A 195 -21.40 1.86 7.61
C ASN A 195 -20.96 0.86 8.68
N MET A 196 -19.73 0.98 9.20
CA MET A 196 -19.13 -0.10 10.02
C MET A 196 -18.53 0.34 11.35
N CYS A 197 -18.35 1.64 11.58
CA CYS A 197 -17.71 2.14 12.79
C CYS A 197 -18.74 2.66 13.80
N THR A 198 -18.53 2.37 15.08
CA THR A 198 -19.15 3.14 16.17
C THR A 198 -18.59 4.56 16.15
N PRO A 199 -19.44 5.61 16.15
CA PRO A 199 -18.98 7.00 16.13
C PRO A 199 -18.08 7.34 17.33
N PHE A 200 -17.03 8.12 17.08
CA PHE A 200 -16.15 8.66 18.12
C PHE A 200 -15.60 10.05 17.74
N ASP A 201 -15.35 10.86 18.75
CA ASP A 201 -14.78 12.19 18.62
C ASP A 201 -13.28 12.16 18.96
N ALA A 202 -12.46 11.98 17.92
CA ALA A 202 -11.01 11.98 18.03
C ALA A 202 -10.39 12.62 16.78
N ASN A 203 -9.29 13.34 17.00
CA ASN A 203 -8.53 14.04 15.98
C ASN A 203 -7.13 13.43 15.87
N PHE A 204 -6.60 13.37 14.66
CA PHE A 204 -5.31 12.76 14.38
C PHE A 204 -4.44 13.73 13.58
N THR A 205 -3.17 13.84 13.94
CA THR A 205 -2.23 14.70 13.23
C THR A 205 -1.89 14.12 11.85
N ASN A 206 -1.86 12.79 11.74
CA ASN A 206 -1.55 12.06 10.52
C ASN A 206 -2.33 10.73 10.41
N THR A 207 -2.30 10.12 9.23
CA THR A 207 -2.95 8.84 8.96
C THR A 207 -2.36 7.67 9.76
N ALA A 208 -1.09 7.72 10.15
CA ALA A 208 -0.47 6.66 10.95
C ALA A 208 -1.07 6.58 12.36
N GLU A 209 -1.33 7.73 13.00
CA GLU A 209 -2.05 7.83 14.27
C GLU A 209 -3.49 7.34 14.16
N ALA A 210 -4.22 7.80 13.14
CA ALA A 210 -5.59 7.36 12.89
C ALA A 210 -5.68 5.83 12.73
N LYS A 211 -4.76 5.23 11.97
CA LYS A 211 -4.70 3.78 11.80
C LYS A 211 -4.35 3.05 13.08
N THR A 212 -3.46 3.62 13.90
CA THR A 212 -3.10 3.04 15.20
C THR A 212 -4.33 2.97 16.09
N TYR A 213 -5.07 4.08 16.23
CA TYR A 213 -6.33 4.14 16.98
C TYR A 213 -7.36 3.13 16.47
N LEU A 214 -7.57 3.05 15.15
CA LEU A 214 -8.50 2.09 14.54
C LEU A 214 -8.15 0.64 14.90
N THR A 215 -6.87 0.30 15.00
CA THR A 215 -6.43 -1.06 15.32
C THR A 215 -6.38 -1.37 16.82
N THR A 216 -6.20 -0.36 17.67
CA THR A 216 -6.11 -0.54 19.14
C THR A 216 -7.47 -0.44 19.81
N GLN A 217 -8.26 0.59 19.47
CA GLN A 217 -9.59 0.83 20.04
C GLN A 217 -10.68 0.05 19.31
N LYS A 218 -10.40 -0.40 18.08
CA LYS A 218 -11.31 -1.21 17.25
C LYS A 218 -12.75 -0.67 17.13
N PRO A 219 -12.98 0.65 16.97
CA PRO A 219 -14.33 1.20 16.81
C PRO A 219 -15.01 0.69 15.53
N CYS A 220 -14.24 0.14 14.59
CA CYS A 220 -14.69 -0.40 13.31
C CYS A 220 -14.51 -1.94 13.22
N GLY A 221 -14.21 -2.61 14.34
CA GLY A 221 -13.80 -4.02 14.36
C GLY A 221 -12.38 -4.26 13.81
N ASP A 222 -12.08 -5.52 13.48
CA ASP A 222 -10.75 -5.96 13.02
C ASP A 222 -10.49 -5.67 11.53
N ILE A 223 -10.42 -4.38 11.18
CA ILE A 223 -10.11 -3.91 9.82
C ILE A 223 -8.62 -3.95 9.52
N LYS A 224 -8.28 -4.20 8.25
CA LYS A 224 -6.88 -4.26 7.77
C LYS A 224 -6.75 -3.81 6.32
N GLY A 225 -5.51 -3.66 5.86
CA GLY A 225 -5.21 -3.41 4.45
C GLY A 225 -5.91 -2.17 3.90
N ALA A 226 -6.66 -2.33 2.81
CA ALA A 226 -7.30 -1.23 2.10
C ALA A 226 -8.37 -0.51 2.95
N GLN A 227 -9.18 -1.25 3.73
CA GLN A 227 -10.21 -0.64 4.60
C GLN A 227 -9.58 0.24 5.66
N LEU A 228 -8.57 -0.29 6.36
CA LEU A 228 -7.84 0.45 7.38
C LEU A 228 -7.17 1.71 6.80
N GLN A 229 -6.60 1.61 5.59
CA GLN A 229 -6.03 2.77 4.93
C GLN A 229 -7.10 3.80 4.56
N ALA A 230 -8.24 3.38 3.99
CA ALA A 230 -9.29 4.29 3.55
C ALA A 230 -9.85 5.09 4.73
N ILE A 231 -10.25 4.39 5.80
CA ILE A 231 -10.81 5.03 6.99
C ILE A 231 -9.74 5.89 7.67
N GLY A 232 -8.48 5.43 7.76
CA GLY A 232 -7.40 6.26 8.32
C GLY A 232 -7.13 7.54 7.53
N LEU A 233 -7.25 7.52 6.20
CA LEU A 233 -7.14 8.72 5.37
C LEU A 233 -8.30 9.68 5.62
N TYR A 234 -9.53 9.16 5.65
CA TYR A 234 -10.72 9.95 6.00
C TYR A 234 -10.60 10.64 7.35
N LEU A 235 -10.24 9.90 8.40
CA LEU A 235 -10.12 10.44 9.76
C LEU A 235 -9.04 11.51 9.86
N ASN A 236 -7.96 11.42 9.08
CA ASN A 236 -6.92 12.43 9.01
C ASN A 236 -7.35 13.69 8.23
N SER A 237 -8.28 13.56 7.27
CA SER A 237 -8.76 14.68 6.46
C SER A 237 -10.03 15.35 6.98
N ARG A 238 -10.85 14.67 7.80
CA ARG A 238 -12.18 15.18 8.19
C ARG A 238 -12.17 16.47 9.03
N ASN A 239 -11.00 16.87 9.55
CA ASN A 239 -10.82 18.02 10.43
C ASN A 239 -9.76 19.02 9.91
N LYS A 240 -9.42 18.95 8.62
CA LYS A 240 -8.47 19.85 7.94
C LYS A 240 -9.19 20.58 6.82
#